data_AF-A0A378BNP5-F1
#
_entry.id   AF-A0A378BNP5-F1
#
_cell.length_a   1.000
_cell.length_b   1.000
_cell.length_c   1.000
_cell.angle_alpha   90.00
_cell.angle_beta   90.00
_cell.angle_gamma   90.00
#
_symmetry.space_group_name_H-M   'P 1'
#
loop_
_entity.id
_entity.type
_entity.pdbx_description
1 polymer ?
#
loop_
_entity_poly.entity_id
_entity_poly.type
_entity_poly.pdbx_seq_one_letter_code
_entity_poly.pdbx_strand_id
1 'polypeptide(L)'
;MEIWSAAGNEKMKMLLCNMWNGLSMGHKVTEEEYAVISIREHKAILQALEQHNEALARQRMHEHIIRSMENMLTRYLPDTTT
;
A
#
# COMPACT_ATOMS: atom_id res chain seq x y z
N MET A 1 -3.80 -8.85 -4.17
CA MET A 1 -2.88 -9.99 -4.31
C MET A 1 -2.54 -10.32 -5.76
N GLU A 2 -3.42 -9.98 -6.71
CA GLU A 2 -3.24 -10.27 -8.15
C GLU A 2 -1.87 -9.95 -8.73
N ILE A 3 -1.28 -8.79 -8.43
CA ILE A 3 0.05 -8.40 -8.94
C ILE A 3 1.12 -9.45 -8.56
N TRP A 4 1.11 -9.94 -7.32
CA TRP A 4 2.08 -10.90 -6.83
C TRP A 4 1.82 -12.32 -7.38
N SER A 5 0.56 -12.69 -7.57
CA SER A 5 0.18 -13.93 -8.26
C SER A 5 0.65 -13.93 -9.71
N ALA A 6 0.47 -12.81 -10.42
CA ALA A 6 0.88 -12.65 -11.81
C ALA A 6 2.41 -12.71 -12.01
N ALA A 7 3.19 -12.35 -10.98
CA ALA A 7 4.65 -12.46 -11.02
C ALA A 7 5.16 -13.92 -11.03
N GLY A 8 4.30 -14.92 -10.80
CA GLY A 8 4.66 -16.34 -10.90
C GLY A 8 5.63 -16.85 -9.81
N ASN A 9 5.88 -16.05 -8.76
CA ASN A 9 6.78 -16.41 -7.67
C ASN A 9 6.01 -16.69 -6.39
N GLU A 10 5.62 -17.95 -6.19
CA GLU A 10 4.77 -18.36 -5.06
C GLU A 10 5.45 -18.12 -3.70
N LYS A 11 6.78 -18.28 -3.62
CA LYS A 11 7.52 -17.99 -2.39
C LYS A 11 7.41 -16.51 -1.99
N MET A 12 7.60 -15.62 -2.97
CA MET A 12 7.46 -14.17 -2.76
C MET A 12 6.03 -13.80 -2.38
N LYS A 13 5.04 -14.35 -3.09
CA LYS A 13 3.62 -14.15 -2.77
C LYS A 13 3.30 -14.58 -1.34
N MET A 14 3.73 -15.77 -0.90
CA MET A 14 3.53 -16.24 0.47
C MET A 14 4.19 -15.32 1.50
N LEU A 15 5.42 -14.89 1.26
CA LEU A 15 6.12 -13.95 2.15
C LEU A 15 5.33 -12.64 2.31
N LEU A 16 4.87 -12.06 1.20
CA LEU A 16 4.10 -10.82 1.19
C LEU A 16 2.72 -10.98 1.84
N CYS A 17 2.04 -12.12 1.63
CA CYS A 17 0.80 -12.46 2.35
C CYS A 17 1.02 -12.46 3.87
N ASN A 18 2.11 -13.06 4.34
CA ASN A 18 2.40 -13.16 5.76
C ASN A 18 2.77 -11.81 6.38
N MET A 19 3.28 -10.87 5.58
CA MET A 19 3.56 -9.49 6.02
C MET A 19 2.32 -8.59 6.01
N TRP A 20 1.18 -9.07 5.46
CA TRP A 20 -0.05 -8.28 5.40
C TRP A 20 -0.72 -8.22 6.78
N ASN A 21 -0.58 -7.06 7.44
CA ASN A 21 -1.13 -6.80 8.77
C ASN A 21 -2.56 -6.21 8.76
N GLY A 22 -3.30 -6.37 7.65
CA GLY A 22 -4.62 -5.76 7.46
C GLY A 22 -4.56 -4.33 6.93
N LEU A 23 -5.66 -3.58 7.11
CA LEU A 23 -5.77 -2.21 6.63
C LEU A 23 -4.76 -1.29 7.32
N SER A 24 -3.98 -0.56 6.52
CA SER A 24 -2.94 0.36 7.00
C SER A 24 -3.52 1.71 7.43
N MET A 25 -4.52 1.65 8.31
CA MET A 25 -5.27 2.79 8.80
C MET A 25 -4.51 3.51 9.92
N GLY A 26 -4.26 4.81 9.73
CA GLY A 26 -3.73 5.65 10.79
C GLY A 26 -4.77 6.01 11.85
N HIS A 27 -4.32 6.62 12.95
CA HIS A 27 -5.21 7.01 14.06
C HIS A 27 -6.10 8.23 13.72
N LYS A 28 -5.69 9.02 12.71
CA LYS A 28 -6.30 10.30 12.34
C LYS A 28 -7.11 10.28 11.04
N VAL A 29 -7.36 9.11 10.46
CA VAL A 29 -8.03 8.97 9.15
C VAL A 29 -9.22 8.03 9.29
N THR A 30 -10.37 8.42 8.76
CA THR A 30 -11.55 7.55 8.72
C THR A 30 -11.36 6.39 7.74
N GLU A 31 -12.15 5.33 7.87
CA GLU A 31 -12.11 4.21 6.93
C GLU A 31 -12.43 4.63 5.50
N GLU A 32 -13.38 5.53 5.33
CA GLU A 32 -13.79 6.05 4.02
C GLU A 32 -12.68 6.87 3.36
N GLU A 33 -12.07 7.81 4.09
CA GLU A 33 -10.95 8.60 3.57
C GLU A 33 -9.75 7.70 3.21
N TYR A 34 -9.45 6.72 4.05
CA TYR A 34 -8.41 5.74 3.77
C TYR A 34 -8.71 4.94 2.50
N ALA A 35 -9.95 4.47 2.33
CA ALA A 35 -10.37 3.70 1.16
C ALA A 35 -10.23 4.51 -0.13
N VAL A 36 -10.66 5.78 -0.13
CA VAL A 36 -10.53 6.68 -1.29
C VAL A 36 -9.06 6.85 -1.69
N ILE A 37 -8.17 7.08 -0.73
CA ILE A 37 -6.73 7.23 -0.99
C ILE A 37 -6.14 5.93 -1.54
N SER A 38 -6.39 4.80 -0.86
CA SER A 38 -5.83 3.50 -1.26
C SER A 38 -6.31 3.07 -2.66
N ILE A 39 -7.60 3.28 -2.98
CA ILE A 39 -8.14 2.95 -4.30
C ILE A 39 -7.50 3.82 -5.39
N ARG A 40 -7.29 5.11 -5.12
CA ARG A 40 -6.61 6.01 -6.08
C ARG A 40 -5.18 5.54 -6.36
N GLU A 41 -4.45 5.14 -5.34
CA GLU A 41 -3.09 4.61 -5.48
C GLU A 41 -3.06 3.31 -6.27
N HIS A 42 -3.96 2.37 -5.96
CA HIS A 42 -4.08 1.10 -6.69
C HIS A 42 -4.40 1.33 -8.17
N LYS A 43 -5.28 2.29 -8.50
CA LYS A 43 -5.56 2.69 -9.89
C LYS A 43 -4.31 3.24 -10.59
N ALA A 44 -3.53 4.07 -9.93
CA ALA A 44 -2.30 4.62 -10.50
C ALA A 44 -1.23 3.55 -10.75
N ILE A 45 -1.11 2.56 -9.86
CA ILE A 45 -0.24 1.39 -10.05
C ILE A 45 -0.71 0.58 -11.27
N LEU A 46 -2.02 0.28 -11.35
CA LEU A 46 -2.58 -0.47 -12.47
C LEU A 46 -2.36 0.24 -13.81
N GLN A 47 -2.59 1.55 -13.89
CA GLN A 47 -2.34 2.35 -15.09
C GLN A 47 -0.89 2.27 -15.56
N ALA A 48 0.08 2.32 -14.63
CA ALA A 48 1.49 2.19 -14.98
C ALA A 48 1.83 0.78 -15.51
N LEU A 49 1.20 -0.26 -14.96
CA LEU A 49 1.33 -1.64 -15.44
C LEU A 49 0.72 -1.82 -16.84
N GLU A 50 -0.47 -1.27 -17.09
CA GLU A 50 -1.15 -1.28 -18.40
C GLU A 50 -0.34 -0.56 -19.48
N GLN A 51 0.41 0.48 -19.11
CA GLN A 51 1.34 1.19 -19.98
C GLN A 51 2.68 0.46 -20.17
N HIS A 52 2.87 -0.70 -19.53
CA HIS A 52 4.14 -1.43 -19.48
C HIS A 52 5.32 -0.60 -18.96
N ASN A 53 5.05 0.42 -18.14
CA ASN A 53 6.08 1.29 -17.56
C ASN A 53 6.54 0.74 -16.21
N GLU A 54 7.51 -0.18 -16.25
CA GLU A 54 8.03 -0.85 -15.06
C GLU A 54 8.56 0.13 -14.00
N ALA A 55 9.32 1.14 -14.41
CA ALA A 55 9.93 2.10 -13.49
C ALA A 55 8.86 2.89 -12.72
N LEU A 56 7.82 3.34 -13.42
CA LEU A 56 6.71 4.05 -12.81
C LEU A 56 5.87 3.13 -11.92
N ALA A 57 5.55 1.90 -12.36
CA ALA A 57 4.80 0.94 -11.56
C ALA A 57 5.52 0.62 -10.24
N ARG A 58 6.85 0.41 -10.29
CA ARG A 58 7.69 0.21 -9.11
C ARG A 58 7.67 1.42 -8.20
N GLN A 59 7.81 2.63 -8.74
CA GLN A 59 7.76 3.86 -7.95
C GLN A 59 6.41 4.01 -7.24
N ARG A 60 5.29 3.82 -7.95
CA ARG A 60 3.94 3.95 -7.37
C ARG A 60 3.67 2.91 -6.28
N MET A 61 4.12 1.67 -6.47
CA MET A 61 4.02 0.63 -5.44
C MET A 61 4.84 0.99 -4.20
N HIS A 62 6.06 1.50 -4.38
CA HIS A 62 6.91 1.94 -3.27
C HIS A 62 6.25 3.10 -2.49
N GLU A 63 5.77 4.13 -3.18
CA GLU A 63 5.03 5.26 -2.57
C GLU A 63 3.83 4.76 -1.75
N HIS A 64 3.03 3.83 -2.31
CA HIS A 64 1.88 3.22 -1.62
C HIS A 64 2.29 2.48 -0.34
N ILE A 65 3.35 1.68 -0.38
CA ILE A 65 3.85 0.91 0.78
C ILE A 65 4.36 1.85 1.87
N ILE A 66 5.16 2.85 1.53
CA ILE A 66 5.72 3.81 2.50
C ILE A 66 4.60 4.60 3.17
N ARG A 67 3.66 5.17 2.41
CA ARG A 67 2.52 5.90 3.00
C ARG A 67 1.69 5.00 3.92
N SER A 68 1.46 3.75 3.51
CA SER A 68 0.72 2.76 4.31
C SER A 68 1.45 2.46 5.64
N MET A 69 2.77 2.31 5.59
CA MET A 69 3.60 2.18 6.79
C MET A 69 3.53 3.42 7.68
N GLU A 70 3.68 4.63 7.13
CA GLU A 70 3.61 5.89 7.88
C GLU A 70 2.27 6.05 8.59
N ASN A 71 1.17 5.73 7.90
CA ASN A 71 -0.16 5.68 8.51
C ASN A 71 -0.20 4.74 9.71
N MET A 72 0.30 3.50 9.57
CA MET A 72 0.32 2.54 10.68
C MET A 72 1.14 3.05 11.86
N LEU A 73 2.27 3.71 11.59
CA LEU A 73 3.14 4.25 12.62
C LEU A 73 2.51 5.40 13.41
N THR A 74 1.51 6.12 12.88
CA THR A 74 0.82 7.18 13.65
C THR A 74 0.15 6.66 14.91
N ARG A 75 -0.16 5.36 14.98
CA ARG A 75 -0.75 4.72 16.18
C ARG A 75 0.21 4.66 17.37
N TYR A 76 1.51 4.83 17.13
CA TYR A 76 2.56 4.75 18.14
C TYR A 76 3.20 6.10 18.44
N LEU A 77 2.81 7.15 17.74
CA LEU A 77 3.25 8.51 18.03
C LEU A 77 2.47 9.05 19.24
N PRO A 78 3.13 9.63 20.24
CA PRO A 78 2.44 10.24 21.37
C PRO A 78 1.58 11.42 20.88
N ASP A 79 0.36 11.54 21.41
CA ASP A 79 -0.47 12.73 21.21
C ASP A 79 0.29 13.95 21.71
N THR A 80 0.72 14.80 20.79
CA THR A 80 1.51 16.00 21.07
C THR A 80 0.64 17.19 21.47
N THR A 81 -0.60 16.95 21.89
CA THR A 81 -1.48 17.97 22.49
C THR A 81 -1.03 18.24 23.92
N THR A 82 -0.12 19.19 24.08
CA THR A 82 0.06 19.98 25.30
C THR A 82 -0.70 21.29 25.15
#